data_AF-A0A928GH93-F1
#
_entry.id   AF-A0A928GH93-F1
#
_cell.length_a   1.000
_cell.length_b   1.000
_cell.length_c   1.000
_cell.angle_alpha   90.00
_cell.angle_beta   90.00
_cell.angle_gamma   90.00
#
_symmetry.space_group_name_H-M   'P 1'
#
loop_
_entity.id
_entity.type
_entity.pdbx_description
1 polymer ?
#
loop_
_entity_poly.entity_id
_entity_poly.type
_entity_poly.pdbx_seq_one_letter_code
_entity_poly.pdbx_strand_id
1 'polypeptide(L)'
;MKETKNQLMAFFVFAIVFALAAVVAYETGFMESGLFAERKTSEFIFVSLMELLTLGGVFLALRLFKFDKVHDDLVAKKEHALFKWGLLRLALILIPMVGNTYLYYMFMNTTFGYLAIIQLLSLPFVYPSMSRCKSEVEAE
;
A
#
# COMPACT_ATOMS: atom_id res chain seq x y z
N MET A 1 -17.34 -9.94 -10.63
CA MET A 1 -16.65 -10.20 -9.34
C MET A 1 -15.30 -10.90 -9.52
N LYS A 2 -15.20 -11.98 -10.33
CA LYS A 2 -13.91 -12.62 -10.64
C LYS A 2 -12.93 -11.67 -11.37
N GLU A 3 -13.41 -10.88 -12.33
CA GLU A 3 -12.58 -9.90 -13.06
C GLU A 3 -12.05 -8.80 -12.13
N THR A 4 -12.93 -8.24 -11.29
CA THR A 4 -12.60 -7.26 -10.25
C THR A 4 -11.50 -7.74 -9.31
N LYS A 5 -11.63 -8.99 -8.82
CA LYS A 5 -10.63 -9.63 -7.97
C LYS A 5 -9.32 -9.84 -8.71
N ASN A 6 -9.37 -10.22 -9.99
CA ASN A 6 -8.17 -10.43 -10.78
C ASN A 6 -7.41 -9.12 -11.04
N GLN A 7 -8.13 -8.02 -11.27
CA GLN A 7 -7.53 -6.68 -11.40
C GLN A 7 -6.88 -6.22 -10.09
N LEU A 8 -7.56 -6.38 -8.95
CA LEU A 8 -7.01 -6.05 -7.64
C LEU A 8 -5.76 -6.86 -7.30
N MET A 9 -5.80 -8.16 -7.59
CA MET A 9 -4.68 -9.07 -7.37
C MET A 9 -3.52 -8.77 -8.32
N ALA A 10 -3.79 -8.40 -9.57
CA ALA A 10 -2.78 -7.93 -10.50
C ALA A 10 -2.10 -6.66 -9.98
N PHE A 11 -2.87 -5.69 -9.48
CA PHE A 11 -2.32 -4.47 -8.87
C PHE A 11 -1.46 -4.79 -7.64
N PHE A 12 -1.92 -5.70 -6.78
CA PHE A 12 -1.17 -6.16 -5.60
C PHE A 12 0.17 -6.81 -5.97
N VAL A 13 0.15 -7.80 -6.88
CA VAL A 13 1.36 -8.49 -7.33
C VAL A 13 2.29 -7.53 -8.06
N PHE A 14 1.75 -6.66 -8.92
CA PHE A 14 2.52 -5.67 -9.65
C PHE A 14 3.28 -4.74 -8.70
N ALA A 15 2.62 -4.20 -7.67
CA ALA A 15 3.28 -3.31 -6.71
C ALA A 15 4.38 -4.00 -5.91
N ILE A 16 4.19 -5.28 -5.52
CA ILE A 16 5.22 -6.05 -4.81
C ILE A 16 6.42 -6.33 -5.71
N VAL A 17 6.17 -6.81 -6.93
CA VAL A 17 7.23 -7.08 -7.91
C VAL A 17 7.99 -5.80 -8.23
N PHE A 18 7.27 -4.67 -8.34
CA PHE A 18 7.87 -3.37 -8.59
C PHE A 18 8.75 -2.90 -7.42
N ALA A 19 8.28 -3.05 -6.17
CA ALA A 19 9.10 -2.74 -4.99
C ALA A 19 10.36 -3.62 -4.91
N LEU A 20 10.23 -4.92 -5.18
CA LEU A 20 11.37 -5.85 -5.20
C LEU A 20 12.35 -5.53 -6.35
N ALA A 21 11.83 -5.20 -7.53
CA ALA A 21 12.66 -4.78 -8.66
C ALA A 21 13.44 -3.51 -8.34
N ALA A 22 12.82 -2.54 -7.63
CA ALA A 22 13.50 -1.36 -7.16
C ALA A 22 14.66 -1.72 -6.21
N VAL A 23 14.42 -2.56 -5.20
CA VAL A 23 15.46 -3.07 -4.28
C VAL A 23 16.61 -3.68 -5.07
N VAL A 24 16.33 -4.62 -5.98
CA VAL A 24 17.38 -5.27 -6.78
C VAL A 24 18.14 -4.26 -7.63
N ALA A 25 17.48 -3.27 -8.24
CA ALA A 25 18.13 -2.26 -9.06
C ALA A 25 19.12 -1.38 -8.25
N TYR A 26 18.77 -1.02 -7.03
CA TYR A 26 19.68 -0.27 -6.15
C TYR A 26 20.81 -1.15 -5.61
N GLU A 27 20.52 -2.37 -5.15
CA GLU A 27 21.53 -3.29 -4.60
C GLU A 27 22.53 -3.77 -5.66
N THR A 28 22.11 -3.91 -6.92
CA THR A 28 23.00 -4.27 -8.04
C THR A 28 23.81 -3.09 -8.57
N GLY A 29 23.62 -1.89 -8.01
CA GLY A 29 24.30 -0.68 -8.43
C GLY A 29 23.86 -0.16 -9.80
N PHE A 30 22.71 -0.61 -10.32
CA PHE A 30 22.13 -0.04 -11.54
C PHE A 30 21.65 1.40 -11.33
N MET A 31 21.31 1.75 -10.08
CA MET A 31 20.87 3.08 -9.70
C MET A 31 21.67 3.58 -8.48
N GLU A 32 22.12 4.84 -8.51
CA GLU A 32 22.88 5.43 -7.39
C GLU A 32 21.98 5.69 -6.18
N SER A 33 22.41 5.19 -5.02
CA SER A 33 21.77 5.44 -3.73
C SER A 33 22.32 6.70 -3.05
N GLY A 34 21.53 7.33 -2.19
CA GLY A 34 21.99 8.42 -1.32
C GLY A 34 22.10 9.80 -1.97
N LEU A 35 21.50 9.99 -3.16
CA LEU A 35 21.44 11.28 -3.88
C LEU A 35 20.98 12.47 -3.02
N PHE A 36 20.17 12.22 -1.99
CA PHE A 36 19.60 13.25 -1.13
C PHE A 36 20.01 13.11 0.35
N ALA A 37 20.98 12.24 0.67
CA ALA A 37 21.39 11.93 2.03
C ALA A 37 21.95 13.15 2.80
N GLU A 38 22.50 14.15 2.12
CA GLU A 38 23.03 15.36 2.78
C GLU A 38 21.95 16.42 3.09
N ARG A 39 20.73 16.29 2.54
CA ARG A 39 19.67 17.30 2.68
C ARG A 39 18.76 17.02 3.88
N LYS A 40 19.26 17.30 5.08
CA LYS A 40 18.58 17.07 6.37
C LYS A 40 17.19 17.69 6.47
N THR A 41 16.97 18.88 5.91
CA THR A 41 15.65 19.54 5.96
C THR A 41 14.61 18.80 5.13
N SER A 42 14.96 18.37 3.90
CA SER A 42 14.04 17.59 3.08
C SER A 42 13.81 16.21 3.69
N GLU A 43 14.86 15.57 4.20
CA GLU A 43 14.76 14.28 4.87
C GLU A 43 13.75 14.33 6.01
N PHE A 44 13.84 15.33 6.90
CA PHE A 44 12.89 15.51 7.99
C PHE A 44 11.44 15.65 7.49
N ILE A 45 11.19 16.50 6.49
CA ILE A 45 9.84 16.72 5.94
C ILE A 45 9.29 15.41 5.35
N PHE A 46 10.09 14.69 4.57
CA PHE A 46 9.67 13.44 3.95
C PHE A 46 9.44 12.34 5.00
N VAL A 47 10.30 12.22 6.01
CA VAL A 47 10.12 11.25 7.10
C VAL A 47 8.81 11.52 7.83
N SER A 48 8.57 12.74 8.30
CA SER A 48 7.34 13.08 9.02
C SER A 48 6.09 12.88 8.16
N LEU A 49 6.13 13.27 6.89
CA LEU A 49 4.99 13.08 5.98
C LEU A 49 4.71 11.59 5.75
N MET A 50 5.75 10.81 5.47
CA MET A 50 5.60 9.38 5.21
C MET A 50 5.20 8.64 6.48
N GLU A 51 5.68 8.98 7.66
CA GLU A 51 5.22 8.39 8.92
C GLU A 51 3.70 8.52 9.07
N LEU A 52 3.19 9.75 8.96
CA LEU A 52 1.74 10.02 9.06
C LEU A 52 0.95 9.28 8.00
N LEU A 53 1.46 9.25 6.77
CA LEU A 53 0.80 8.61 5.64
C LEU A 53 0.83 7.07 5.75
N THR A 54 1.92 6.50 6.27
CA THR A 54 2.08 5.05 6.46
C THR A 54 1.19 4.56 7.59
N LEU A 55 1.28 5.19 8.77
CA LEU A 55 0.49 4.80 9.95
C LEU A 55 -1.00 5.09 9.75
N GLY A 56 -1.33 6.28 9.25
CA GLY A 56 -2.70 6.67 8.91
C GLY A 56 -3.26 5.80 7.80
N GLY A 57 -2.47 5.48 6.77
CA GLY A 57 -2.85 4.61 5.67
C GLY A 57 -3.17 3.18 6.12
N VAL A 58 -2.33 2.58 6.96
CA VAL A 58 -2.59 1.25 7.53
C VAL A 58 -3.83 1.25 8.41
N PHE A 59 -3.98 2.23 9.31
CA PHE A 59 -5.16 2.34 10.16
C PHE A 59 -6.45 2.49 9.33
N LEU A 60 -6.42 3.40 8.34
CA LEU A 60 -7.57 3.64 7.46
C LEU A 60 -7.87 2.39 6.64
N ALA A 61 -6.88 1.73 6.05
CA ALA A 61 -7.06 0.53 5.24
C ALA A 61 -7.60 -0.67 6.03
N LEU A 62 -7.28 -0.77 7.33
CA LEU A 62 -7.84 -1.80 8.21
C LEU A 62 -9.26 -1.44 8.69
N ARG A 63 -9.57 -0.15 8.85
CA ARG A 63 -10.87 0.33 9.33
C ARG A 63 -11.88 0.64 8.22
N LEU A 64 -11.45 0.72 6.95
CA LEU A 64 -12.26 1.20 5.82
C LEU A 64 -13.60 0.46 5.67
N PHE A 65 -13.62 -0.86 5.86
CA PHE A 65 -14.83 -1.68 5.74
C PHE A 65 -15.71 -1.69 7.00
N LYS A 66 -15.27 -1.09 8.10
CA LYS A 66 -16.09 -0.90 9.31
C LYS A 66 -16.92 0.39 9.28
N PHE A 67 -16.81 1.21 8.23
CA PHE A 67 -17.63 2.41 8.11
C PHE A 67 -18.97 2.07 7.48
N ASP A 68 -20.07 2.39 8.16
CA ASP A 68 -21.44 2.09 7.73
C ASP A 68 -21.72 2.61 6.32
N LYS A 69 -21.21 3.81 5.96
CA LYS A 69 -21.35 4.36 4.60
C LYS A 69 -20.68 3.54 3.51
N VAL A 70 -19.56 2.89 3.82
CA VAL A 70 -18.84 2.02 2.87
C VAL A 70 -19.55 0.68 2.78
N HIS A 71 -20.07 0.18 3.91
CA HIS A 71 -20.87 -1.03 3.96
C HIS A 71 -22.18 -0.86 3.16
N ASP A 72 -22.93 0.22 3.38
CA ASP A 72 -24.15 0.54 2.64
C ASP A 72 -23.91 0.67 1.13
N ASP A 73 -22.80 1.30 0.71
CA ASP A 73 -22.45 1.43 -0.71
C ASP A 73 -21.98 0.10 -1.32
N LEU A 74 -21.33 -0.77 -0.53
CA LEU A 74 -21.01 -2.15 -0.92
C LEU A 74 -22.28 -2.99 -1.11
N VAL A 75 -23.25 -2.89 -0.21
CA VAL A 75 -24.53 -3.61 -0.31
C VAL A 75 -25.35 -3.11 -1.50
N ALA A 76 -25.37 -1.79 -1.73
CA ALA A 76 -26.16 -1.16 -2.80
C ALA A 76 -25.58 -1.36 -4.21
N LYS A 77 -24.25 -1.27 -4.39
CA LYS A 77 -23.60 -1.29 -5.73
C LYS A 77 -22.67 -2.48 -5.96
N LYS A 78 -22.56 -3.39 -4.97
CA LYS A 78 -21.86 -4.69 -5.01
C LYS A 78 -20.51 -4.64 -5.71
N GLU A 79 -20.45 -4.96 -6.99
CA GLU A 79 -19.18 -5.10 -7.73
C GLU A 79 -18.43 -3.79 -7.96
N HIS A 80 -19.14 -2.69 -8.24
CA HIS A 80 -18.49 -1.42 -8.61
C HIS A 80 -17.95 -0.68 -7.38
N ALA A 81 -18.69 -0.74 -6.26
CA ALA A 81 -18.22 -0.23 -4.98
C ALA A 81 -17.06 -1.06 -4.44
N LEU A 82 -17.12 -2.39 -4.54
CA LEU A 82 -16.04 -3.27 -4.09
C LEU A 82 -14.74 -3.00 -4.86
N PHE A 83 -14.82 -2.76 -6.18
CA PHE A 83 -13.63 -2.37 -6.94
C PHE A 83 -13.03 -1.06 -6.43
N LYS A 84 -13.84 0.00 -6.28
CA LYS A 84 -13.36 1.31 -5.84
C LYS A 84 -12.76 1.26 -4.44
N TRP A 85 -13.48 0.71 -3.46
CA TRP A 85 -13.04 0.68 -2.06
C TRP A 85 -11.90 -0.31 -1.83
N GLY A 86 -11.93 -1.46 -2.50
CA GLY A 86 -10.84 -2.43 -2.47
C GLY A 86 -9.57 -1.91 -3.12
N LEU A 87 -9.67 -1.22 -4.27
CA LEU A 87 -8.54 -0.58 -4.91
C LEU A 87 -7.98 0.56 -4.06
N LEU A 88 -8.85 1.40 -3.47
CA LEU A 88 -8.43 2.48 -2.59
C LEU A 88 -7.67 1.94 -1.37
N ARG A 89 -8.17 0.89 -0.74
CA ARG A 89 -7.51 0.20 0.38
C ARG A 89 -6.13 -0.31 0.00
N LEU A 90 -6.02 -0.95 -1.15
CA LEU A 90 -4.75 -1.47 -1.66
C LEU A 90 -3.79 -0.34 -2.00
N ALA A 91 -4.27 0.73 -2.64
CA ALA A 91 -3.49 1.90 -2.97
C ALA A 91 -2.94 2.59 -1.70
N LEU A 92 -3.73 2.69 -0.63
CA LEU A 92 -3.32 3.28 0.65
C LEU A 92 -2.14 2.54 1.32
N ILE A 93 -1.92 1.25 1.02
CA ILE A 93 -0.83 0.47 1.60
C ILE A 93 0.30 0.26 0.58
N LEU A 94 -0.02 -0.05 -0.67
CA LEU A 94 0.97 -0.40 -1.68
C LEU A 94 1.72 0.83 -2.21
N ILE A 95 1.03 1.96 -2.44
CA ILE A 95 1.68 3.18 -2.94
C ILE A 95 2.75 3.66 -1.97
N PRO A 96 2.47 3.79 -0.66
CA PRO A 96 3.48 4.27 0.24
C PRO A 96 4.50 3.18 0.56
N MET A 97 4.19 1.89 0.40
CA MET A 97 5.19 0.81 0.56
C MET A 97 6.29 0.97 -0.49
N VAL A 98 5.89 1.09 -1.76
CA VAL A 98 6.81 1.36 -2.87
C VAL A 98 7.54 2.68 -2.63
N GLY A 99 6.82 3.75 -2.29
CA GLY A 99 7.40 5.06 -2.04
C GLY A 99 8.46 5.05 -0.93
N ASN A 100 8.18 4.39 0.19
CA ASN A 100 9.09 4.23 1.32
C ASN A 100 10.33 3.41 0.93
N THR A 101 10.20 2.37 0.09
CA THR A 101 11.34 1.63 -0.45
C THR A 101 12.25 2.54 -1.29
N TYR A 102 11.68 3.37 -2.17
CA TYR A 102 12.49 4.33 -2.95
C TYR A 102 13.15 5.39 -2.06
N LEU A 103 12.39 5.96 -1.11
CA LEU A 103 12.91 6.98 -0.19
C LEU A 103 14.00 6.44 0.71
N TYR A 104 13.93 5.16 1.12
CA TYR A 104 15.01 4.47 1.82
C TYR A 104 16.32 4.55 1.02
N TYR A 105 16.31 4.17 -0.27
CA TYR A 105 17.53 4.24 -1.08
C TYR A 105 17.97 5.66 -1.44
N MET A 106 17.02 6.60 -1.56
CA MET A 106 17.30 7.99 -1.94
C MET A 106 17.95 8.80 -0.80
N PHE A 107 17.51 8.59 0.43
CA PHE A 107 18.01 9.25 1.63
C PHE A 107 18.98 8.39 2.46
N MET A 108 19.03 7.08 2.20
CA MET A 108 19.75 6.08 3.03
C MET A 108 19.33 6.10 4.51
N ASN A 109 18.07 6.49 4.78
CA ASN A 109 17.53 6.56 6.14
C ASN A 109 16.69 5.31 6.44
N THR A 110 17.10 4.56 7.47
CA THR A 110 16.46 3.32 7.93
C THR A 110 15.00 3.48 8.33
N THR A 111 14.56 4.68 8.73
CA THR A 111 13.16 4.97 9.09
C THR A 111 12.22 4.68 7.92
N PHE A 112 12.56 5.10 6.69
CA PHE A 112 11.75 4.75 5.52
C PHE A 112 11.70 3.23 5.29
N GLY A 113 12.82 2.54 5.53
CA GLY A 113 12.87 1.07 5.47
C GLY A 113 11.91 0.42 6.46
N TYR A 114 11.89 0.88 7.71
CA TYR A 114 10.95 0.39 8.72
C TYR A 114 9.49 0.67 8.36
N LEU A 115 9.19 1.85 7.81
CA LEU A 115 7.84 2.18 7.33
C LEU A 115 7.39 1.26 6.19
N ALA A 116 8.28 0.96 5.24
CA ALA A 116 8.01 -0.01 4.17
C ALA A 116 7.74 -1.42 4.73
N ILE A 117 8.54 -1.87 5.71
CA ILE A 117 8.35 -3.16 6.37
C ILE A 117 6.99 -3.23 7.08
N ILE A 118 6.59 -2.18 7.80
CA ILE A 118 5.27 -2.14 8.46
C ILE A 118 4.14 -2.32 7.43
N GLN A 119 4.25 -1.68 6.27
CA GLN A 119 3.26 -1.84 5.21
C GLN A 119 3.30 -3.23 4.58
N LEU A 120 4.48 -3.80 4.38
CA LEU A 120 4.65 -5.18 3.93
C LEU A 120 3.97 -6.18 4.89
N LEU A 121 4.18 -6.01 6.20
CA LEU A 121 3.54 -6.83 7.23
C LEU A 121 2.02 -6.65 7.28
N SER A 122 1.51 -5.51 6.79
CA SER A 122 0.08 -5.25 6.71
C SER A 122 -0.62 -5.91 5.51
N LEU A 123 0.15 -6.35 4.50
CA LEU A 123 -0.39 -6.92 3.25
C LEU A 123 -1.29 -8.16 3.43
N PRO A 124 -0.97 -9.13 4.31
CA PRO A 124 -1.85 -10.28 4.55
C PRO A 124 -3.24 -9.86 5.03
N PHE A 125 -3.35 -8.77 5.79
CA PHE A 125 -4.63 -8.25 6.28
C PHE A 125 -5.45 -7.59 5.18
N VAL A 126 -4.87 -7.23 4.04
CA VAL A 126 -5.57 -6.59 2.92
C VAL A 126 -5.58 -7.44 1.65
N TYR A 127 -5.14 -8.70 1.76
CA TYR A 127 -5.02 -9.60 0.62
C TYR A 127 -6.38 -9.86 -0.07
N PRO A 128 -6.50 -9.60 -1.39
CA PRO A 128 -7.75 -9.74 -2.13
C PRO A 128 -8.06 -11.21 -2.46
N SER A 129 -8.44 -12.00 -1.45
CA SER A 129 -8.91 -13.37 -1.66
C SER A 129 -10.37 -13.42 -2.11
N MET A 130 -10.73 -14.47 -2.86
CA MET A 130 -12.13 -14.68 -3.27
C MET A 130 -13.05 -14.93 -2.08
N SER A 131 -12.57 -15.58 -1.01
CA SER A 131 -13.36 -15.79 0.20
C SER A 131 -13.70 -14.46 0.87
N ARG A 132 -12.72 -13.56 1.01
CA ARG A 132 -12.94 -12.24 1.59
C ARG A 132 -13.82 -11.35 0.73
N CYS A 133 -13.60 -11.34 -0.58
CA CYS A 133 -14.43 -10.57 -1.51
C CYS A 133 -15.90 -11.02 -1.48
N LYS A 134 -16.16 -12.31 -1.26
CA LYS A 134 -17.53 -12.82 -1.06
C LYS A 134 -18.07 -12.46 0.31
N SER A 135 -17.33 -12.71 1.39
CA SER A 135 -17.76 -12.34 2.76
C SER A 135 -18.01 -10.85 2.94
N GLU A 136 -17.31 -9.98 2.22
CA GLU A 136 -17.49 -8.52 2.25
C GLU A 136 -18.73 -8.05 1.45
N VAL A 137 -19.30 -8.89 0.58
CA VAL A 137 -20.53 -8.61 -0.21
C VAL A 137 -21.74 -9.39 0.30
N GLU A 138 -21.52 -10.54 0.94
CA GLU A 138 -22.53 -11.46 1.47
C GLU A 138 -22.81 -11.28 2.96
N ALA A 139 -22.12 -10.36 3.65
CA ALA A 139 -22.45 -10.05 5.05
C ALA A 139 -23.88 -9.49 5.13
N GLU A 140 -24.77 -10.32 5.70
CA GLU A 140 -26.19 -10.08 5.99
C GLU A 140 -26.45 -8.83 6.83
#